data_AF-A0A1F9LTL4-F1
#
_entry.id   AF-A0A1F9LTL4-F1
#
_cell.length_a   1.000
_cell.length_b   1.000
_cell.length_c   1.000
_cell.angle_alpha   90.00
_cell.angle_beta   90.00
_cell.angle_gamma   90.00
#
_symmetry.space_group_name_H-M   'P 1'
#
loop_
_entity.id
_entity.type
_entity.pdbx_description
1 polymer ?
#
loop_
_entity_poly.entity_id
_entity_poly.type
_entity_poly.pdbx_seq_one_letter_code
_entity_poly.pdbx_strand_id
1 'polypeptide(L)'
;MSETPVQVKLQDGTLIRHKVTGYEGRIDGITEIKTCFTAGGAMLDRLNTKQTFQYRVVIKGEPMRRIAPAEDLEILEGAAAVICPHCHLSFKTKPGFADKPGGRCECGGWICPSCLDCRGAGEQPRCLKQRKRLARKLSLQKKGRMG
;
A
#
# COMPACT_ATOMS: atom_id res chain seq x y z
N MET A 1 -9.89 -0.18 -28.20
CA MET A 1 -9.85 -1.02 -27.00
C MET A 1 -9.15 -0.22 -25.92
N SER A 2 -9.89 0.29 -24.93
CA SER A 2 -9.32 1.11 -23.87
C SER A 2 -8.90 0.16 -22.76
N GLU A 3 -7.63 -0.23 -22.73
CA GLU A 3 -7.04 -0.80 -21.52
C GLU A 3 -7.21 0.26 -20.44
N THR A 4 -8.21 0.09 -19.57
CA THR A 4 -8.22 0.79 -18.30
C THR A 4 -7.00 0.26 -17.57
N PRO A 5 -5.93 1.07 -17.38
CA PRO A 5 -4.82 0.62 -16.58
C PRO A 5 -5.43 0.26 -15.24
N VAL A 6 -5.25 -0.99 -14.82
CA VAL A 6 -5.66 -1.44 -13.50
C VAL A 6 -4.89 -0.56 -12.54
N GLN A 7 -5.49 0.54 -12.10
CA GLN A 7 -4.90 1.48 -11.17
C GLN A 7 -4.77 0.70 -9.87
N VAL A 8 -3.59 0.10 -9.69
CA VAL A 8 -3.20 -0.52 -8.44
C VAL A 8 -3.25 0.59 -7.41
N LYS A 9 -4.32 0.61 -6.61
CA LYS A 9 -4.46 1.60 -5.54
C LYS A 9 -3.30 1.42 -4.58
N LEU A 10 -2.32 2.32 -4.70
CA LEU A 10 -1.15 2.35 -3.85
C LEU A 10 -1.61 2.58 -2.41
N GLN A 11 -1.01 1.83 -1.49
CA GLN A 11 -1.39 1.85 -0.08
C GLN A 11 -0.50 2.80 0.71
N ASP A 12 -1.02 3.26 1.84
CA ASP A 12 -0.25 4.01 2.81
C ASP A 12 1.01 3.23 3.24
N GLY A 13 2.10 3.95 3.40
CA GLY A 13 3.42 3.40 3.65
C GLY A 13 4.15 2.86 2.42
N THR A 14 3.53 2.76 1.24
CA THR A 14 4.21 2.29 0.02
C THR A 14 5.35 3.24 -0.33
N LEU A 15 6.56 2.71 -0.47
CA LEU A 15 7.73 3.49 -0.90
C LEU A 15 7.66 3.75 -2.40
N ILE A 16 7.72 5.02 -2.77
CA ILE A 16 7.63 5.48 -4.15
C ILE A 16 8.75 6.47 -4.49
N ARG A 17 8.96 6.66 -5.79
CA ARG A 17 9.74 7.75 -6.38
C ARG A 17 8.87 8.51 -7.36
N HIS A 18 8.94 9.84 -7.35
CA HIS A 18 8.30 10.65 -8.37
C HIS A 18 9.13 10.64 -9.66
N LYS A 19 8.53 10.29 -10.79
CA LYS A 19 9.23 10.08 -12.07
C LYS A 19 9.90 11.33 -12.62
N VAL A 20 9.29 12.51 -12.41
CA VAL A 20 9.79 13.79 -12.94
C VAL A 20 10.74 14.49 -11.97
N THR A 21 10.24 14.85 -10.78
CA THR A 21 11.01 15.58 -9.77
C THR A 21 12.01 14.72 -8.98
N GLY A 22 11.92 13.38 -9.08
CA GLY A 22 12.90 12.45 -8.51
C GLY A 22 12.82 12.22 -7.00
N TYR A 23 11.91 12.89 -6.28
CA TYR A 23 11.83 12.70 -4.82
C TYR A 23 11.38 11.30 -4.44
N GLU A 24 11.86 10.82 -3.30
CA GLU A 24 11.45 9.56 -2.70
C GLU A 24 10.64 9.79 -1.43
N GLY A 25 9.58 9.02 -1.26
CA GLY A 25 8.71 9.16 -0.10
C GLY A 25 7.77 7.98 0.09
N ARG A 26 6.96 8.05 1.14
CA ARG A 26 5.92 7.06 1.42
C ARG A 26 4.54 7.67 1.27
N ILE A 27 3.61 6.90 0.74
CA ILE A 27 2.22 7.32 0.66
C ILE A 27 1.64 7.47 2.07
N ASP A 28 0.89 8.55 2.30
CA ASP A 28 0.26 8.95 3.56
C ASP A 28 -1.24 9.22 3.32
N GLY A 29 -1.84 8.48 2.39
CA GLY A 29 -3.23 8.60 1.99
C GLY A 29 -3.43 9.23 0.62
N ILE A 30 -4.69 9.60 0.38
CA ILE A 30 -5.15 10.28 -0.83
C ILE A 30 -5.80 11.61 -0.47
N THR A 31 -5.92 12.48 -1.46
CA THR A 31 -6.69 13.73 -1.39
C THR A 31 -7.61 13.85 -2.59
N GLU A 32 -8.83 14.33 -2.35
CA GLU A 32 -9.82 14.66 -3.39
C GLU A 32 -9.93 16.18 -3.61
N ILE A 33 -9.07 16.95 -2.93
CA ILE A 33 -9.03 18.41 -3.03
C ILE A 33 -8.42 18.79 -4.38
N LYS A 34 -9.31 18.94 -5.37
CA LYS A 34 -8.98 19.25 -6.76
C LYS A 34 -8.04 20.44 -6.92
N THR A 35 -8.21 21.50 -6.13
CA THR A 35 -7.35 22.70 -6.20
C THR A 35 -5.88 22.41 -5.85
N CYS A 36 -5.57 21.28 -5.24
CA CYS A 36 -4.21 20.87 -4.90
C CYS A 36 -3.63 19.84 -5.89
N PHE A 37 -4.36 19.50 -6.95
CA PHE A 37 -3.90 18.47 -7.89
C PHE A 37 -2.70 18.95 -8.68
N THR A 38 -1.77 18.03 -8.88
CA THR A 38 -0.54 18.24 -9.64
C THR A 38 -0.45 17.29 -10.83
N ALA A 39 0.38 17.63 -11.81
CA ALA A 39 0.81 16.73 -12.88
C ALA A 39 2.24 17.08 -13.28
N GLY A 40 3.09 16.08 -13.46
CA GLY A 40 4.52 16.27 -13.71
C GLY A 40 5.24 17.02 -12.59
N GLY A 41 4.67 17.08 -11.38
CA GLY A 41 5.21 17.85 -10.26
C GLY A 41 4.81 19.33 -10.21
N ALA A 42 3.95 19.82 -11.11
CA ALA A 42 3.43 21.19 -11.09
C ALA A 42 1.92 21.22 -10.77
N MET A 43 1.43 22.28 -10.12
CA MET A 43 -0.01 22.47 -9.92
C MET A 43 -0.74 22.59 -11.25
N LEU A 44 -1.94 22.00 -11.34
CA LEU A 44 -2.78 22.11 -12.52
C LEU A 44 -3.52 23.46 -12.54
N ASP A 45 -3.21 24.30 -13.54
CA ASP A 45 -3.91 25.58 -13.74
C ASP A 45 -5.38 25.41 -14.16
N ARG A 46 -5.73 24.26 -14.75
CA ARG A 46 -7.11 23.92 -15.14
C ARG A 46 -7.45 22.48 -14.75
N LEU A 47 -8.52 22.33 -13.98
CA LEU A 47 -9.08 21.06 -13.53
C LEU A 47 -9.86 20.36 -14.65
N ASN A 48 -9.14 19.86 -15.66
CA ASN A 48 -9.74 19.07 -16.73
C ASN A 48 -9.40 17.57 -16.62
N THR A 49 -8.68 17.18 -15.58
CA THR A 49 -8.28 15.79 -15.34
C THR A 49 -9.46 14.99 -14.80
N LYS A 50 -9.81 13.90 -15.48
CA LYS A 50 -10.80 12.89 -15.05
C LYS A 50 -10.46 12.19 -13.72
N GLN A 51 -9.34 12.57 -13.08
CA GLN A 51 -8.93 12.06 -11.78
C GLN A 51 -9.87 12.54 -10.68
N THR A 52 -10.27 11.60 -9.82
CA THR A 52 -11.11 11.87 -8.65
C THR A 52 -10.29 12.05 -7.38
N PHE A 53 -9.05 11.56 -7.35
CA PHE A 53 -8.12 11.69 -6.22
C PHE A 53 -6.66 11.71 -6.68
N GLN A 54 -5.76 12.17 -5.81
CA GLN A 54 -4.31 12.05 -5.96
C GLN A 54 -3.66 11.59 -4.65
N TYR A 55 -2.43 11.07 -4.72
CA TYR A 55 -1.72 10.54 -3.55
C TYR A 55 -1.04 11.65 -2.77
N ARG A 56 -1.12 11.56 -1.44
CA ARG A 56 -0.29 12.33 -0.52
C ARG A 56 0.97 11.55 -0.22
N VAL A 57 2.12 12.19 -0.35
CA VAL A 57 3.43 11.58 -0.12
C VAL A 57 4.15 12.34 0.98
N VAL A 58 4.60 11.60 1.99
CA VAL A 58 5.51 12.08 3.03
C VAL A 58 6.94 11.79 2.62
N ILE A 59 7.76 12.84 2.59
CA ILE A 59 9.19 12.77 2.31
C ILE A 59 9.94 12.94 3.63
N LYS A 60 10.94 12.09 3.87
CA LYS A 60 11.74 12.17 5.10
C LYS A 60 12.51 13.49 5.11
N GLY A 61 12.27 14.32 6.13
CA GLY A 61 12.93 15.61 6.29
C GLY A 61 12.18 16.80 5.67
N GLU A 62 11.08 16.57 4.93
CA GLU A 62 10.20 17.66 4.50
C GLU A 62 9.03 17.83 5.50
N PRO A 63 8.68 19.07 5.88
CA PRO A 63 7.54 19.33 6.75
C PRO A 63 6.20 19.20 6.01
N MET A 64 6.21 19.38 4.69
CA MET A 64 5.02 19.40 3.85
C MET A 64 4.86 18.09 3.09
N ARG A 65 3.60 17.67 2.91
CA ARG A 65 3.29 16.53 2.04
C ARG A 65 3.33 16.99 0.59
N ARG A 66 3.87 16.15 -0.29
CA ARG A 66 3.70 16.32 -1.73
C ARG A 66 2.41 15.66 -2.18
N ILE A 67 1.83 16.19 -3.24
CA ILE A 67 0.67 15.60 -3.90
C ILE A 67 1.11 15.20 -5.30
N ALA A 68 0.77 13.98 -5.70
CA ALA A 68 1.07 13.49 -7.03
C ALA A 68 0.02 12.48 -7.52
N PRO A 69 -0.28 12.48 -8.83
CA PRO A 69 -1.10 11.45 -9.44
C PRO A 69 -0.37 10.10 -9.50
N ALA A 70 -1.11 9.01 -9.62
CA ALA A 70 -0.54 7.65 -9.68
C ALA A 70 0.47 7.49 -10.82
N GLU A 71 0.18 8.16 -11.93
CA GLU A 71 0.91 8.12 -13.19
C GLU A 71 2.32 8.71 -13.05
N ASP A 72 2.51 9.65 -12.13
CA ASP A 72 3.81 10.28 -11.84
C ASP A 72 4.62 9.50 -10.81
N LEU A 73 4.05 8.46 -10.20
CA LEU A 73 4.70 7.67 -9.16
C LEU A 73 5.21 6.35 -9.70
N GLU A 74 6.41 6.00 -9.28
CA GLU A 74 7.03 4.70 -9.48
C GLU A 74 7.16 4.01 -8.12
N ILE A 75 6.75 2.74 -8.03
CA ILE A 75 6.87 1.96 -6.79
C ILE A 75 8.31 1.47 -6.66
N LEU A 76 9.00 1.91 -5.60
CA LEU A 76 10.37 1.47 -5.31
C LEU A 76 10.41 0.23 -4.41
N GLU A 77 9.31 -0.11 -3.73
CA GLU A 77 9.21 -1.38 -3.02
C GLU A 77 9.26 -2.53 -4.03
N GLY A 78 10.44 -3.14 -4.17
CA GLY A 78 10.62 -4.40 -4.88
C GLY A 78 10.11 -5.60 -4.07
N ALA A 79 9.87 -6.72 -4.75
CA ALA A 79 9.60 -7.99 -4.07
C ALA A 79 10.83 -8.39 -3.24
N ALA A 80 10.74 -8.24 -1.93
CA ALA A 80 11.80 -8.55 -0.98
C ALA A 80 11.42 -9.80 -0.18
N ALA A 81 12.43 -10.56 0.26
CA ALA A 81 12.20 -11.63 1.22
C ALA A 81 12.00 -11.02 2.61
N VAL A 82 10.88 -11.34 3.26
CA VAL A 82 10.60 -10.96 4.65
C VAL A 82 10.39 -12.23 5.46
N ILE A 83 10.97 -12.26 6.66
CA ILE A 83 10.77 -13.34 7.61
C ILE A 83 9.60 -12.96 8.51
N CYS A 84 8.57 -13.80 8.55
CA CYS A 84 7.46 -13.58 9.47
C CYS A 84 7.94 -13.74 10.92
N PRO A 85 7.75 -12.73 11.80
CA PRO A 85 8.20 -12.83 13.19
C PRO A 85 7.38 -13.81 14.04
N HIS A 86 6.28 -14.35 13.51
CA HIS A 86 5.42 -15.27 14.25
C HIS A 86 5.66 -16.74 13.89
N CYS A 87 5.69 -17.06 12.59
CA CYS A 87 5.90 -18.44 12.13
C CYS A 87 7.29 -18.67 11.50
N HIS A 88 8.15 -17.65 11.49
CA HIS A 88 9.50 -17.66 10.92
C HIS A 88 9.59 -18.06 9.43
N LEU A 89 8.45 -18.13 8.74
CA LEU A 89 8.42 -18.38 7.31
C LEU A 89 9.01 -17.19 6.56
N SER A 90 10.01 -17.44 5.73
CA SER A 90 10.48 -16.50 4.71
C SER A 90 9.50 -16.50 3.53
N PHE A 91 9.05 -15.32 3.10
CA PHE A 91 8.18 -15.15 1.95
C PHE A 91 8.56 -13.93 1.12
N LYS A 92 8.30 -14.00 -0.19
CA LYS A 92 8.43 -12.83 -1.07
C LYS A 92 7.25 -11.89 -0.86
N THR A 93 7.54 -10.62 -0.62
CA THR A 93 6.52 -9.58 -0.58
C THR A 93 5.90 -9.38 -1.96
N LYS A 94 4.66 -8.91 -1.97
CA LYS A 94 3.90 -8.50 -3.15
C LYS A 94 3.54 -7.03 -3.01
N PRO A 95 4.48 -6.12 -3.32
CA PRO A 95 4.22 -4.68 -3.35
C PRO A 95 2.99 -4.36 -4.20
N GLY A 96 2.17 -3.40 -3.76
CA GLY A 96 0.92 -3.04 -4.44
C GLY A 96 -0.27 -3.99 -4.19
N PHE A 97 -0.08 -5.16 -3.57
CA PHE A 97 -1.20 -6.01 -3.15
C PHE A 97 -1.68 -5.62 -1.75
N ALA A 98 -2.90 -5.10 -1.66
CA ALA A 98 -3.53 -4.72 -0.39
C ALA A 98 -4.27 -5.89 0.25
N ASP A 99 -4.15 -6.03 1.58
CA ASP A 99 -4.94 -6.92 2.45
C ASP A 99 -4.96 -8.41 2.02
N LYS A 100 -4.01 -8.82 1.19
CA LYS A 100 -3.82 -10.19 0.67
C LYS A 100 -2.52 -10.81 1.19
N PRO A 101 -2.42 -12.15 1.23
CA PRO A 101 -1.17 -12.86 1.50
C PRO A 101 0.02 -12.34 0.69
N GLY A 102 1.12 -12.01 1.37
CA GLY A 102 2.32 -11.38 0.80
C GLY A 102 2.21 -9.86 0.59
N GLY A 103 1.01 -9.30 0.71
CA GLY A 103 0.72 -7.87 0.56
C GLY A 103 0.83 -7.08 1.85
N ARG A 104 0.61 -5.76 1.77
CA ARG A 104 0.54 -4.87 2.94
C ARG A 104 -0.85 -4.91 3.58
N CYS A 105 -0.89 -4.95 4.91
CA CYS A 105 -2.09 -4.66 5.68
C CYS A 105 -2.23 -3.14 5.89
N GLU A 106 -3.44 -2.66 6.13
CA GLU A 106 -3.73 -1.27 6.56
C GLU A 106 -2.92 -0.82 7.78
N CYS A 107 -2.45 -1.74 8.63
CA CYS A 107 -1.53 -1.40 9.73
C CYS A 107 -0.07 -1.20 9.28
N GLY A 108 0.20 -1.19 7.98
CA GLY A 108 1.55 -1.06 7.42
C GLY A 108 2.42 -2.32 7.50
N GLY A 109 1.95 -3.41 8.11
CA GLY A 109 2.68 -4.68 8.20
C GLY A 109 2.50 -5.59 6.97
N TRP A 110 3.52 -6.38 6.64
CA TRP A 110 3.42 -7.42 5.61
C TRP A 110 2.59 -8.61 6.11
N ILE A 111 1.60 -9.06 5.33
CA ILE A 111 0.74 -10.18 5.67
C ILE A 111 1.45 -11.49 5.32
N CYS A 112 1.85 -12.25 6.34
CA CYS A 112 2.45 -13.56 6.14
C CYS A 112 1.47 -14.49 5.40
N PRO A 113 1.88 -15.16 4.31
CA PRO A 113 0.99 -16.02 3.56
C PRO A 113 0.63 -17.32 4.29
N SER A 114 1.45 -17.76 5.24
CA SER A 114 1.19 -18.98 6.01
C SER A 114 0.31 -18.73 7.23
N CYS A 115 0.73 -17.83 8.13
CA CYS A 115 0.02 -17.60 9.38
C CYS A 115 -0.97 -16.41 9.35
N LEU A 116 -0.96 -15.60 8.29
CA LEU A 116 -1.79 -14.38 8.14
C LEU A 116 -1.52 -13.30 9.20
N ASP A 117 -0.42 -13.42 9.96
CA ASP A 117 0.07 -12.37 10.84
C ASP A 117 0.60 -11.18 10.01
N CYS A 118 0.40 -9.97 10.50
CA CYS A 118 0.89 -8.75 9.89
C CYS A 118 1.48 -7.84 10.98
N ARG A 119 2.73 -8.09 11.35
CA ARG A 119 3.49 -7.22 12.25
C ARG A 119 4.47 -6.40 11.43
N GLY A 120 4.50 -5.10 11.68
CA GLY A 120 5.54 -4.21 11.14
C GLY A 120 6.86 -4.42 11.88
N ALA A 121 7.92 -3.77 11.38
CA ALA A 121 9.15 -3.59 12.15
C ALA A 121 8.87 -2.62 13.30
N GLY A 122 8.34 -3.14 14.41
CA GLY A 122 7.96 -2.40 15.60
C GLY A 122 6.91 -3.15 16.42
N GLU A 123 6.99 -3.07 17.74
CA GLU A 123 6.06 -3.68 18.70
C GLU A 123 4.68 -3.01 18.68
N GLN A 124 4.01 -2.98 17.54
CA GLN A 124 2.63 -2.52 17.46
C GLN A 124 1.66 -3.64 17.85
N PRO A 125 0.56 -3.30 18.56
CA PRO A 125 -0.48 -4.27 18.91
C PRO A 125 -1.10 -4.89 17.66
N ARG A 126 -1.52 -6.15 17.76
CA ARG A 126 -2.17 -6.90 16.68
C ARG A 126 -3.35 -6.11 16.11
N CYS A 127 -3.34 -5.80 14.82
CA CYS A 127 -4.41 -5.02 14.20
C CYS A 127 -5.73 -5.81 14.16
N LEU A 128 -6.88 -5.13 14.21
CA LEU A 128 -8.20 -5.76 14.24
C LEU A 128 -8.46 -6.67 13.03
N LYS A 129 -7.90 -6.33 11.86
CA LYS A 129 -8.03 -7.15 10.64
C LYS A 129 -7.25 -8.46 10.71
N GLN A 130 -6.14 -8.52 11.45
CA GLN A 130 -5.43 -9.77 11.70
C GLN A 130 -6.33 -10.78 12.42
N ARG A 131 -7.03 -10.34 13.48
CA ARG A 131 -7.99 -11.19 14.21
C ARG A 131 -9.07 -11.74 13.29
N LYS A 132 -9.63 -10.88 12.42
CA LYS A 132 -10.64 -11.28 11.42
C LYS A 132 -10.10 -12.30 10.41
N ARG A 133 -8.87 -12.12 9.91
CA ARG A 133 -8.23 -13.07 8.98
C ARG A 133 -8.01 -14.44 9.62
N LEU A 134 -7.51 -14.47 10.86
CA LEU A 134 -7.31 -15.70 11.62
C LEU A 134 -8.63 -16.43 11.89
N ALA A 135 -9.66 -15.70 12.33
CA ALA A 135 -10.98 -16.28 12.56
C ALA A 135 -11.55 -16.92 11.29
N ARG A 136 -11.46 -16.24 10.13
CA ARG A 136 -11.89 -16.79 8.83
C ARG A 136 -11.13 -18.06 8.45
N LYS A 137 -9.80 -18.09 8.64
CA LYS A 137 -8.98 -19.28 8.36
C LYS A 137 -9.44 -20.47 9.21
N LEU A 138 -9.67 -20.26 10.50
CA LEU A 138 -10.16 -21.31 11.41
C LEU A 138 -11.55 -21.81 11.02
N SER A 139 -12.47 -20.92 10.64
CA SER A 139 -13.81 -21.32 10.17
C SER A 139 -13.76 -22.16 8.90
N LEU A 140 -12.88 -21.83 7.95
CA LEU A 140 -12.70 -22.61 6.71
C LEU A 140 -12.07 -23.99 6.97
N GLN A 141 -11.08 -24.07 7.86
CA GLN A 141 -10.49 -25.35 8.28
C GLN A 141 -11.49 -26.26 8.98
N LYS A 142 -12.39 -25.70 9.78
CA LYS A 142 -13.45 -26.46 10.47
C LYS A 142 -14.46 -27.03 9.46
N LYS A 143 -14.83 -26.27 8.43
CA LYS A 143 -15.71 -26.74 7.35
C LYS A 143 -15.06 -27.83 6.49
N GLY A 144 -13.78 -27.71 6.17
CA GLY A 144 -13.05 -28.71 5.37
C GLY A 144 -12.71 -30.01 6.10
N ARG A 145 -12.84 -30.05 7.44
CA ARG A 145 -12.71 -31.28 8.24
C ARG A 145 -14.05 -31.97 8.54
N MET A 146 -15.17 -31.31 8.26
CA MET A 146 -16.53 -31.84 8.46
C MET A 146 -17.19 -32.29 7.14
N GLY A 147 -16.47 -32.19 6.02
CA GLY A 147 -16.90 -32.66 4.71
C GLY A 147 -16.07 -33.85 4.25
#